data_AF-A0A2V9GGD7-F1
#
_entry.id   AF-A0A2V9GGD7-F1
#
_cell.length_a   1.000
_cell.length_b   1.000
_cell.length_c   1.000
_cell.angle_alpha   90.00
_cell.angle_beta   90.00
_cell.angle_gamma   90.00
#
_symmetry.space_group_name_H-M   'P 1'
#
loop_
_entity.id
_entity.type
_entity.pdbx_description
1 polymer ?
#
loop_
_entity_poly.entity_id
_entity_poly.type
_entity_poly.pdbx_seq_one_letter_code
_entity_poly.pdbx_strand_id
1 'polypeptide(L)'
;ASGAALVVVHHVRKSIGRHEIGSAFRGSSALHAVGDSYLLLTRPSPQLATIELRFQFRYAAAQPPRLLQLDPRTLWFSSTGSPPAPV
;
A
#
# COMPACT_ATOMS: atom_id res chain seq x y z
N ALA A 1 -9.94 20.78 -14.79
CA ALA A 1 -9.76 19.81 -13.70
C ALA A 1 -8.83 20.42 -12.65
N SER A 2 -9.02 20.15 -11.35
CA SER A 2 -8.39 20.90 -10.24
C SER A 2 -6.90 20.62 -9.99
N GLY A 3 -6.27 19.66 -10.69
CA GLY A 3 -4.86 19.28 -10.46
C GLY A 3 -4.58 18.68 -9.07
N ALA A 4 -5.62 18.47 -8.26
CA ALA A 4 -5.49 17.95 -6.90
C ALA A 4 -5.32 16.43 -6.91
N ALA A 5 -4.47 15.92 -6.01
CA ALA A 5 -4.41 14.50 -5.70
C ALA A 5 -5.47 14.15 -4.64
N LEU A 6 -6.31 13.16 -4.93
CA LEU A 6 -7.28 12.62 -3.98
C LEU A 6 -6.77 11.30 -3.41
N VAL A 7 -6.61 11.23 -2.09
CA VAL A 7 -6.28 9.99 -1.39
C VAL A 7 -7.55 9.41 -0.78
N VAL A 8 -7.89 8.18 -1.19
CA VAL A 8 -9.04 7.44 -0.66
C VAL A 8 -8.54 6.25 0.15
N VAL A 9 -8.95 6.16 1.41
CA VAL A 9 -8.65 5.02 2.29
C VAL A 9 -9.79 4.01 2.22
N HIS A 10 -9.48 2.77 1.89
CA HIS A 10 -10.45 1.69 1.77
C HIS A 10 -9.94 0.43 2.46
N HIS A 11 -10.76 -0.13 3.36
CA HIS A 11 -10.46 -1.39 4.03
C HIS A 11 -10.68 -2.57 3.09
N VAL A 12 -9.68 -3.44 2.97
CA VAL A 12 -9.78 -4.67 2.19
C VAL A 12 -10.45 -5.79 3.00
N ARG A 13 -11.07 -6.77 2.32
CA ARG A 13 -11.68 -7.94 2.98
C ARG A 13 -10.63 -8.77 3.73
N LYS A 14 -11.04 -9.33 4.88
CA LYS A 14 -10.18 -10.10 5.80
C LYS A 14 -9.48 -11.32 5.16
N SER A 15 -10.05 -11.94 4.11
CA SER A 15 -9.56 -13.18 3.51
C SER A 15 -8.49 -13.00 2.41
N ILE A 16 -8.03 -11.77 2.14
CA ILE A 16 -7.12 -11.50 1.01
C ILE A 16 -5.67 -11.96 1.28
N GLY A 17 -5.37 -12.45 2.48
CA GLY A 17 -4.07 -12.58 3.16
C GLY A 17 -2.80 -13.02 2.41
N ARG A 18 -2.82 -13.34 1.10
CA ARG A 18 -1.64 -13.57 0.25
C ARG A 18 -1.77 -13.13 -1.22
N HIS A 19 -2.91 -12.61 -1.66
CA HIS A 19 -3.18 -12.39 -3.09
C HIS A 19 -2.67 -11.03 -3.61
N GLU A 20 -2.50 -10.94 -4.93
CA GLU A 20 -2.09 -9.73 -5.66
C GLU A 20 -3.03 -8.55 -5.38
N ILE A 21 -2.49 -7.33 -5.33
CA ILE A 21 -3.21 -6.09 -5.01
C ILE A 21 -4.51 -5.98 -5.84
N GLY A 22 -4.50 -6.34 -7.12
CA GLY A 22 -5.69 -6.30 -7.98
C GLY A 22 -6.84 -7.21 -7.53
N SER A 23 -6.54 -8.39 -6.98
CA SER A 23 -7.54 -9.30 -6.43
C SER A 23 -8.12 -8.82 -5.09
N ALA A 24 -7.35 -8.01 -4.34
CA ALA A 24 -7.76 -7.46 -3.06
C ALA A 24 -8.97 -6.52 -3.18
N PHE A 25 -9.14 -5.93 -4.35
CA PHE A 25 -10.24 -5.02 -4.66
C PHE A 25 -11.41 -5.72 -5.37
N ARG A 26 -11.35 -7.04 -5.58
CA ARG A 26 -12.44 -7.78 -6.22
C ARG A 26 -13.67 -7.76 -5.31
N GLY A 27 -14.71 -7.04 -5.74
CA GLY A 27 -15.94 -6.78 -4.97
C GLY A 27 -16.09 -5.34 -4.47
N SER A 28 -15.05 -4.51 -4.59
CA SER A 28 -15.06 -3.05 -4.38
C SER A 28 -14.73 -2.33 -5.71
N SER A 29 -15.35 -2.81 -6.79
CA SER A 29 -14.92 -2.72 -8.20
C SER A 29 -14.73 -1.30 -8.76
N ALA A 30 -15.41 -0.30 -8.22
CA ALA A 30 -15.26 1.08 -8.71
C ALA A 30 -13.85 1.62 -8.45
N LEU A 31 -13.31 1.41 -7.24
CA LEU A 31 -12.03 2.01 -6.84
C LEU A 31 -10.85 1.44 -7.63
N HIS A 32 -10.87 0.15 -7.99
CA HIS A 32 -9.85 -0.47 -8.83
C HIS A 32 -9.90 -0.02 -10.31
N ALA A 33 -11.07 0.44 -10.78
CA ALA A 33 -11.24 0.91 -12.15
C ALA A 33 -10.84 2.39 -12.33
N VAL A 34 -10.97 3.22 -11.29
CA VAL A 34 -10.78 4.68 -11.41
C VAL A 34 -9.47 5.21 -10.82
N GLY A 35 -8.78 4.44 -9.99
CA GLY A 35 -7.54 4.88 -9.34
C GLY A 35 -6.33 4.80 -10.28
N ASP A 36 -5.47 5.81 -10.20
CA ASP A 36 -4.22 5.85 -10.95
C ASP A 36 -3.06 5.16 -10.20
N SER A 37 -3.18 5.10 -8.87
CA SER A 37 -2.18 4.55 -7.96
C SER A 37 -2.84 3.83 -6.79
N TYR A 38 -2.36 2.63 -6.50
CA TYR A 38 -2.82 1.78 -5.41
C TYR A 38 -1.66 1.47 -4.47
N LEU A 39 -1.89 1.71 -3.19
CA LEU A 39 -0.99 1.40 -2.09
C LEU A 39 -1.68 0.43 -1.15
N LEU A 40 -1.03 -0.68 -0.84
CA LEU A 40 -1.52 -1.67 0.10
C LEU A 40 -0.60 -1.73 1.31
N LEU A 41 -1.15 -1.44 2.49
CA LEU A 41 -0.49 -1.64 3.78
C LEU A 41 -0.91 -2.99 4.36
N THR A 42 0.07 -3.86 4.60
CA THR A 42 -0.14 -5.18 5.20
C THR A 42 0.70 -5.32 6.45
N ARG A 43 0.12 -5.81 7.54
CA ARG A 43 0.88 -6.19 8.74
C ARG A 43 1.12 -7.70 8.69
N PRO A 44 2.38 -8.17 8.54
CA PRO A 44 2.66 -9.60 8.43
C PRO A 44 2.28 -10.39 9.69
N SER A 45 2.45 -9.77 10.87
CA SER A 45 2.09 -10.34 12.16
C SER A 45 1.59 -9.23 13.10
N PRO A 46 0.47 -9.43 13.83
CA PRO A 46 -0.03 -8.45 14.80
C PRO A 46 0.98 -8.05 15.89
N GLN A 47 1.92 -8.94 16.21
CA GLN A 47 2.93 -8.77 17.26
C GLN A 47 4.13 -7.94 16.78
N LEU A 48 4.31 -7.79 15.47
CA LEU A 48 5.39 -7.00 14.90
C LEU A 48 4.93 -5.57 14.63
N ALA A 49 5.82 -4.61 14.94
CA ALA A 49 5.65 -3.20 14.59
C ALA A 49 5.96 -2.91 13.10
N THR A 50 6.24 -3.94 12.32
CA THR A 50 6.60 -3.81 10.90
C THR A 50 5.35 -3.87 10.01
N ILE A 51 5.29 -2.97 9.04
CA ILE A 51 4.26 -2.90 8.00
C ILE A 51 4.93 -3.02 6.64
N GLU A 52 4.35 -3.82 5.76
CA GLU A 52 4.74 -3.89 4.36
C GLU A 52 3.86 -2.94 3.54
N LEU A 53 4.49 -2.05 2.79
CA LEU A 53 3.85 -1.16 1.81
C LEU A 53 4.13 -1.69 0.40
N ARG A 54 3.08 -2.07 -0.32
CA ARG A 54 3.16 -2.56 -1.70
C ARG A 54 2.52 -1.56 -2.67
N PHE A 55 3.05 -1.50 -3.89
CA PHE A 55 2.69 -0.51 -4.90
C PHE A 55 2.10 -1.17 -6.14
N GLN A 56 1.04 -0.56 -6.69
CA GLN A 56 0.55 -0.86 -8.04
C GLN A 56 0.16 0.46 -8.70
N PHE A 57 0.79 0.77 -9.82
CA PHE A 57 0.56 2.00 -10.56
C PHE A 57 -0.03 1.70 -11.92
N ARG A 58 -0.90 2.58 -12.41
CA ARG A 58 -1.47 2.48 -13.76
C ARG A 58 -0.51 2.99 -14.83
N TYR A 59 0.20 4.07 -14.54
CA TYR A 59 1.00 4.82 -15.50
C TYR A 59 2.51 4.83 -15.19
N ALA A 60 2.96 3.97 -14.28
CA ALA A 60 4.37 3.88 -13.88
C ALA A 60 4.78 2.44 -13.62
N ALA A 61 6.09 2.17 -13.68
CA ALA A 61 6.65 0.86 -13.37
C ALA A 61 6.35 0.45 -11.92
N ALA A 62 6.07 -0.84 -11.72
CA ALA A 62 5.88 -1.41 -10.39
C ALA A 62 7.12 -1.12 -9.52
N GLN A 63 6.87 -0.70 -8.29
CA GLN A 63 7.93 -0.46 -7.31
C GLN A 63 8.06 -1.67 -6.39
N PRO A 64 9.28 -2.01 -5.93
CA PRO A 64 9.46 -3.06 -4.95
C PRO A 64 8.72 -2.70 -3.65
N PRO A 65 8.16 -3.69 -2.93
CA PRO A 65 7.60 -3.46 -1.61
C PRO A 65 8.60 -2.78 -0.67
N ARG A 66 8.10 -1.91 0.21
CA ARG A 66 8.89 -1.25 1.25
C ARG A 66 8.45 -1.73 2.61
N LEU A 67 9.42 -2.01 3.47
CA LEU A 67 9.15 -2.22 4.88
C LEU A 67 9.16 -0.88 5.61
N LEU A 68 8.16 -0.70 6.46
CA LEU A 68 7.97 0.45 7.32
C LEU A 68 7.95 -0.02 8.77
N GLN A 69 8.48 0.79 9.67
CA GLN A 69 8.37 0.60 11.11
C GLN A 69 7.34 1.58 11.66
N LEU A 70 6.35 1.05 12.37
CA LEU A 70 5.33 1.81 13.08
C LEU A 70 5.77 2.02 14.52
N ASP A 71 5.91 3.28 14.95
CA ASP A 71 6.02 3.60 16.37
C ASP A 71 4.62 3.55 17.00
N PRO A 72 4.35 2.64 17.95
CA PRO A 72 3.02 2.50 18.55
C PRO A 72 2.63 3.68 19.46
N ARG A 73 3.58 4.54 19.86
CA ARG A 73 3.30 5.71 20.71
C ARG A 73 2.91 6.92 19.89
N THR A 74 3.66 7.18 18.82
CA THR A 74 3.44 8.35 17.94
C THR A 74 2.54 8.05 16.75
N LEU A 75 2.32 6.77 16.44
CA LEU A 75 1.61 6.27 15.26
C LEU A 75 2.27 6.65 13.92
N TRP A 76 3.55 7.01 13.95
CA TRP A 76 4.29 7.39 12.75
C TRP A 76 4.94 6.18 12.09
N PHE A 77 4.98 6.21 10.77
CA PHE A 77 5.74 5.26 9.97
C PHE A 77 7.14 5.83 9.67
N SER A 78 8.15 4.98 9.75
CA SER A 78 9.51 5.26 9.30
C SER A 78 9.96 4.20 8.29
N SER A 79 10.76 4.60 7.30
CA SER A 79 11.32 3.67 6.32
C SER A 79 12.38 2.78 6.98
N THR A 80 12.22 1.46 6.89
CA THR A 80 13.26 0.53 7.36
C THR A 80 14.18 0.20 6.19
N GLY A 81 15.22 1.01 5.99
CA GLY A 81 16.24 0.81 4.96
C GLY A 81 16.59 2.08 4.19
N SER A 82 17.81 2.12 3.65
CA SER A 82 18.22 3.14 2.68
C SER A 82 17.38 3.01 1.40
N PRO A 83 17.04 4.12 0.73
CA PRO A 83 16.41 4.05 -0.58
C PRO A 83 17.27 3.21 -1.52
N PRO A 84 16.67 2.36 -2.38
CA PRO A 84 17.45 1.65 -3.39
C PRO A 84 18.22 2.68 -4.23
N ALA A 85 19.50 2.40 -4.48
CA ALA A 85 20.31 3.24 -5.35
C ALA A 85 19.61 3.38 -6.71
N PRO A 86 19.60 4.59 -7.32
CA PRO A 86 19.13 4.74 -8.69
C PRO A 86 19.96 3.79 -9.57
N VAL A 87 19.28 2.91 -10.30
CA VAL A 87 19.86 2.17 -11.44
C VAL A 87 19.95 3.07 -12.65
#